data_AF-A0A0M6VD17-F1
#
_entry.id   AF-A0A0M6VD17-F1
#
_cell.length_a   1.000
_cell.length_b   1.000
_cell.length_c   1.000
_cell.angle_alpha   90.00
_cell.angle_beta   90.00
_cell.angle_gamma   90.00
#
_symmetry.space_group_name_H-M   'P 1'
#
loop_
_entity.id
_entity.type
_entity.pdbx_description
1 polymer ?
#
loop_
_entity_poly.entity_id
_entity_poly.type
_entity_poly.pdbx_seq_one_letter_code
_entity_poly.pdbx_strand_id
1 'polypeptide(L)'
;MKAGVMDRKARDKAAELLRQFASGRITNFELENCWPTSIDPAIRGLESTIWCFYDDFKEHTLQGPFALAPEMRRVVARWIVFLHTNEPYKWPNIAYPGVRPLRRSWITRRLNLINLITRREQRFLKAGAFEVWPFISAQSFENARRRPRLLSGGIRKLRT
;
A
#
# COMPACT_ATOMS: atom_id res chain seq x y z
N MET A 1 -20.39 -13.77 3.21
CA MET A 1 -19.33 -12.73 3.14
C MET A 1 -19.50 -12.00 1.81
N LYS A 2 -19.76 -10.69 1.78
CA LYS A 2 -19.82 -9.95 0.50
C LYS A 2 -18.45 -10.08 -0.17
N ALA A 3 -18.43 -10.55 -1.42
CA ALA A 3 -17.22 -10.51 -2.25
C ALA A 3 -16.70 -9.07 -2.23
N GLY A 4 -15.45 -8.88 -1.77
CA GLY A 4 -14.86 -7.55 -1.73
C GLY A 4 -14.81 -6.99 -3.14
N VAL A 5 -15.37 -5.80 -3.35
CA VAL A 5 -15.32 -5.15 -4.66
C VAL A 5 -13.85 -4.96 -5.06
N MET A 6 -13.48 -5.52 -6.20
CA MET A 6 -12.13 -5.43 -6.76
C MET A 6 -12.22 -4.71 -8.09
N ASP A 7 -11.46 -3.63 -8.22
CA ASP A 7 -11.39 -2.83 -9.43
C ASP A 7 -10.04 -3.03 -10.10
N ARG A 8 -10.02 -3.92 -11.09
CA ARG A 8 -8.79 -4.32 -11.78
C ARG A 8 -8.11 -3.14 -12.48
N LYS A 9 -8.90 -2.25 -13.10
CA LYS A 9 -8.37 -1.09 -13.84
C LYS A 9 -7.75 -0.09 -12.89
N ALA A 10 -8.45 0.25 -11.80
CA ALA A 10 -7.91 1.13 -10.78
C ALA A 10 -6.65 0.55 -10.13
N ARG A 11 -6.63 -0.75 -9.82
CA ARG A 11 -5.43 -1.40 -9.25
C ARG A 11 -4.24 -1.41 -10.20
N ASP A 12 -4.45 -1.66 -11.50
CA ASP A 12 -3.37 -1.61 -12.49
C ASP A 12 -2.81 -0.19 -12.63
N LYS A 13 -3.69 0.84 -12.66
CA LYS A 13 -3.26 2.25 -12.69
C LYS A 13 -2.50 2.66 -11.43
N ALA A 14 -3.03 2.32 -10.24
CA ALA A 14 -2.38 2.60 -8.97
C ALA A 14 -0.99 1.92 -8.86
N ALA A 15 -0.86 0.69 -9.35
CA ALA A 15 0.41 -0.04 -9.34
C ALA A 15 1.45 0.62 -10.23
N GLU A 16 1.04 1.08 -11.42
CA GLU A 16 1.90 1.81 -12.34
C GLU A 16 2.38 3.13 -11.74
N LEU A 17 1.46 3.94 -11.19
CA LEU A 17 1.78 5.21 -10.57
C LEU A 17 2.70 5.04 -9.37
N LEU A 18 2.42 4.08 -8.48
CA LEU A 18 3.28 3.77 -7.34
C LEU A 18 4.70 3.38 -7.78
N ARG A 19 4.82 2.58 -8.85
CA ARG A 19 6.12 2.22 -9.41
C ARG A 19 6.86 3.45 -9.94
N GLN A 20 6.17 4.32 -10.68
CA GLN A 20 6.75 5.55 -11.21
C GLN A 20 7.21 6.48 -10.07
N PHE A 21 6.35 6.73 -9.08
CA PHE A 21 6.66 7.60 -7.94
C PHE A 21 7.80 7.05 -7.09
N ALA A 22 7.78 5.75 -6.76
CA ALA A 22 8.84 5.09 -6.00
C ALA A 22 10.20 5.09 -6.72
N SER A 23 10.19 5.15 -8.05
CA SER A 23 11.40 5.34 -8.86
C SER A 23 11.77 6.81 -9.09
N GLY A 24 10.97 7.74 -8.57
CA GLY A 24 11.13 9.19 -8.72
C GLY A 24 10.92 9.69 -10.15
N ARG A 25 10.12 9.00 -10.97
CA ARG A 25 9.78 9.39 -12.34
C ARG A 25 8.63 10.38 -12.43
N ILE A 26 7.77 10.38 -11.40
CA ILE A 26 6.68 11.34 -11.25
C ILE A 26 6.80 12.02 -9.88
N THR A 27 6.18 13.17 -9.74
CA THR A 27 6.12 13.93 -8.50
C THR A 27 4.98 13.45 -7.59
N ASN A 28 4.97 13.92 -6.34
CA ASN A 28 3.86 13.72 -5.41
C ASN A 28 2.55 14.33 -5.96
N PHE A 29 2.62 15.49 -6.60
CA PHE A 29 1.46 16.16 -7.20
C PHE A 29 0.92 15.40 -8.41
N GLU A 30 1.79 14.95 -9.32
CA GLU A 30 1.39 14.10 -10.45
C GLU A 30 0.76 12.79 -9.99
N LEU A 31 1.29 12.18 -8.92
CA LEU A 31 0.72 10.99 -8.32
C LEU A 31 -0.70 11.22 -7.82
N GLU A 32 -0.93 12.28 -7.05
CA GLU A 32 -2.25 12.63 -6.51
C GLU A 32 -3.24 12.93 -7.65
N ASN A 33 -2.88 13.80 -8.57
CA ASN A 33 -3.72 14.21 -9.69
C ASN A 33 -4.12 13.03 -10.59
N CYS A 34 -3.27 12.01 -10.69
CA CYS A 34 -3.53 10.83 -11.51
C CYS A 34 -4.09 9.64 -10.73
N TRP A 35 -4.21 9.71 -9.40
CA TRP A 35 -4.64 8.57 -8.59
C TRP A 35 -6.07 8.14 -8.97
N PRO A 36 -6.34 6.84 -9.16
CA PRO A 36 -7.63 6.40 -9.66
C PRO A 36 -8.72 6.47 -8.59
N THR A 37 -9.83 7.14 -8.91
CA THR A 37 -11.06 7.04 -8.10
C THR A 37 -11.66 5.64 -8.21
N SER A 38 -11.86 4.96 -7.07
CA SER A 38 -12.46 3.62 -7.06
C SER A 38 -13.21 3.29 -5.77
N ILE A 39 -14.23 2.43 -5.91
CA ILE A 39 -14.94 1.83 -4.78
C ILE A 39 -14.16 0.66 -4.15
N ASP A 40 -13.10 0.16 -4.80
CA ASP A 40 -12.21 -0.86 -4.23
C ASP A 40 -11.49 -0.34 -2.97
N PRO A 41 -11.70 -0.98 -1.80
CA PRO A 41 -11.11 -0.51 -0.55
C PRO A 41 -9.57 -0.59 -0.52
N ALA A 42 -8.95 -1.40 -1.39
CA ALA A 42 -7.49 -1.40 -1.54
C ALA A 42 -6.97 -0.04 -2.00
N ILE A 43 -7.68 0.58 -2.95
CA ILE A 43 -7.26 1.84 -3.57
C ILE A 43 -7.30 2.97 -2.55
N ARG A 44 -8.40 3.09 -1.80
CA ARG A 44 -8.52 4.08 -0.71
C ARG A 44 -7.53 3.83 0.42
N GLY A 45 -7.29 2.57 0.78
CA GLY A 45 -6.33 2.23 1.83
C GLY A 45 -4.90 2.60 1.45
N LEU A 46 -4.53 2.40 0.19
CA LEU A 46 -3.22 2.78 -0.34
C LEU A 46 -3.10 4.28 -0.52
N GLU A 47 -4.09 4.95 -1.09
CA GLU A 47 -4.14 6.42 -1.19
C GLU A 47 -3.87 7.07 0.16
N SER A 48 -4.67 6.69 1.17
CA SER A 48 -4.49 7.19 2.53
C SER A 48 -3.11 6.87 3.09
N THR A 49 -2.48 5.74 2.75
CA THR A 49 -1.13 5.43 3.22
C THR A 49 -0.06 6.26 2.53
N ILE A 50 -0.20 6.51 1.23
CA ILE A 50 0.80 7.19 0.41
C ILE A 50 0.91 8.66 0.78
N TRP A 51 -0.17 9.25 1.29
CA TRP A 51 -0.16 10.59 1.92
C TRP A 51 0.96 10.77 2.96
N CYS A 52 1.48 9.70 3.59
CA CYS A 52 2.62 9.81 4.51
C CYS A 52 3.97 10.13 3.83
N PHE A 53 4.05 10.09 2.50
CA PHE A 53 5.22 10.47 1.71
C PHE A 53 5.03 11.79 0.98
N TYR A 54 3.98 12.54 1.34
CA TYR A 54 3.56 13.75 0.65
C TYR A 54 3.99 14.99 1.44
N ASP A 55 4.30 16.06 0.71
CA ASP A 55 4.49 17.42 1.23
C ASP A 55 3.53 18.37 0.49
N ASP A 56 2.59 18.98 1.23
CA ASP A 56 1.57 19.89 0.69
C ASP A 56 2.14 21.20 0.15
N PHE A 57 3.33 21.59 0.60
CA PHE A 57 3.93 22.87 0.24
C PHE A 57 4.97 22.76 -0.87
N LYS A 58 5.40 21.54 -1.21
CA LYS A 58 6.49 21.34 -2.14
C LYS A 58 6.24 20.16 -3.07
N GLU A 59 6.31 20.44 -4.36
CA GLU A 59 6.39 19.38 -5.36
C GLU A 59 7.78 18.70 -5.30
N HIS A 60 7.77 17.37 -5.22
CA HIS A 60 8.99 16.57 -5.13
C HIS A 60 8.81 15.17 -5.74
N THR A 61 9.93 14.57 -6.13
CA THR A 61 10.03 13.13 -6.42
C THR A 61 10.60 12.39 -5.21
N LEU A 62 10.53 11.06 -5.18
CA LEU A 62 11.17 10.26 -4.11
C LEU A 62 12.68 10.06 -4.36
N GLN A 63 13.40 11.16 -4.53
CA GLN A 63 14.85 11.20 -4.75
C GLN A 63 15.52 12.22 -3.81
N GLY A 64 16.85 12.14 -3.71
CA GLY A 64 17.64 13.08 -2.89
C GLY A 64 17.14 13.12 -1.43
N PRO A 65 16.83 14.30 -0.87
CA PRO A 65 16.29 14.43 0.48
C PRO A 65 14.97 13.68 0.75
N PHE A 66 14.20 13.39 -0.30
CA PHE A 66 12.93 12.67 -0.22
C PHE A 66 13.07 11.18 -0.59
N ALA A 67 14.29 10.68 -0.75
CA ALA A 67 14.53 9.30 -1.11
C ALA A 67 13.99 8.32 -0.06
N LEU A 68 13.26 7.30 -0.51
CA LEU A 68 12.81 6.23 0.37
C LEU A 68 13.99 5.45 0.94
N ALA A 69 13.94 5.20 2.25
CA ALA A 69 14.82 4.24 2.93
C ALA A 69 14.70 2.84 2.28
N PRO A 70 15.78 2.03 2.25
CA PRO A 70 15.77 0.71 1.62
C PRO A 70 14.64 -0.21 2.09
N GLU A 71 14.30 -0.18 3.38
CA GLU A 71 13.22 -0.96 3.99
C GLU A 71 11.87 -0.52 3.43
N MET A 72 11.65 0.79 3.29
CA MET A 72 10.41 1.33 2.77
C MET A 72 10.23 1.01 1.29
N ARG A 73 11.32 0.97 0.50
CA ARG A 73 11.26 0.50 -0.89
C ARG A 73 10.72 -0.94 -0.99
N ARG A 74 11.10 -1.83 -0.06
CA ARG A 74 10.57 -3.21 0.00
C ARG A 74 9.09 -3.24 0.37
N VAL A 75 8.67 -2.36 1.28
CA VAL A 75 7.26 -2.20 1.67
C VAL A 75 6.41 -1.72 0.48
N VAL A 76 6.86 -0.66 -0.22
CA VAL A 76 6.17 -0.16 -1.43
C VAL A 76 6.12 -1.22 -2.54
N ALA A 77 7.21 -1.96 -2.76
CA ALA A 77 7.24 -3.07 -3.71
C ALA A 77 6.17 -4.13 -3.37
N ARG A 78 5.98 -4.45 -2.09
CA ARG A 78 4.92 -5.37 -1.65
C ARG A 78 3.53 -4.84 -1.98
N TRP A 79 3.28 -3.55 -1.81
CA TRP A 79 2.00 -2.94 -2.16
C TRP A 79 1.71 -3.06 -3.66
N ILE A 80 2.71 -2.83 -4.50
CA ILE A 80 2.63 -3.02 -5.95
C ILE A 80 2.33 -4.49 -6.30
N VAL A 81 2.99 -5.45 -5.64
CA VAL A 81 2.69 -6.89 -5.83
C VAL A 81 1.25 -7.19 -5.45
N PHE A 82 0.75 -6.70 -4.31
CA PHE A 82 -0.65 -6.87 -3.90
C PHE A 82 -1.63 -6.34 -4.95
N LEU A 83 -1.38 -5.13 -5.45
CA LEU A 83 -2.22 -4.52 -6.47
C LEU A 83 -2.32 -5.39 -7.71
N HIS A 84 -1.26 -6.08 -8.13
CA HIS A 84 -1.31 -7.00 -9.27
C HIS A 84 -2.04 -8.33 -9.02
N THR A 85 -2.43 -8.62 -7.78
CA THR A 85 -3.25 -9.79 -7.46
C THR A 85 -4.75 -9.53 -7.65
N ASN A 86 -5.52 -10.60 -7.73
CA ASN A 86 -6.99 -10.56 -7.66
C ASN A 86 -7.51 -10.81 -6.24
N GLU A 87 -6.64 -10.70 -5.22
CA GLU A 87 -7.06 -10.92 -3.84
C GLU A 87 -7.94 -9.76 -3.34
N PRO A 88 -9.09 -10.05 -2.69
CA PRO A 88 -9.92 -9.00 -2.11
C PRO A 88 -9.18 -8.36 -0.93
N TYR A 89 -9.33 -7.05 -0.76
CA TYR A 89 -8.80 -6.35 0.41
C TYR A 89 -9.68 -6.61 1.63
N LYS A 90 -9.09 -7.22 2.67
CA LYS A 90 -9.82 -7.76 3.83
C LYS A 90 -9.63 -6.94 5.12
N TRP A 91 -8.78 -5.92 5.08
CA TRP A 91 -8.47 -5.13 6.26
C TRP A 91 -9.61 -4.16 6.62
N PRO A 92 -9.89 -3.93 7.91
CA PRO A 92 -10.80 -2.89 8.36
C PRO A 92 -10.37 -1.51 7.87
N ASN A 93 -11.34 -0.61 7.64
CA ASN A 93 -11.04 0.76 7.24
C ASN A 93 -10.45 1.56 8.41
N ILE A 94 -9.22 2.05 8.25
CA ILE A 94 -8.53 2.99 9.12
C ILE A 94 -7.73 3.97 8.27
N ALA A 95 -7.39 5.13 8.81
CA ALA A 95 -6.50 6.08 8.14
C ALA A 95 -5.04 5.60 8.21
N TYR A 96 -4.32 5.74 7.10
CA TYR A 96 -2.90 5.40 6.93
C TYR A 96 -2.58 3.93 7.28
N PRO A 97 -3.33 2.94 6.74
CA PRO A 97 -3.24 1.55 7.18
C PRO A 97 -1.85 0.94 7.02
N GLY A 98 -1.06 1.31 5.99
CA GLY A 98 0.28 0.74 5.79
C GLY A 98 1.38 1.26 6.71
N VAL A 99 1.09 2.28 7.53
CA VAL A 99 2.04 2.83 8.52
C VAL A 99 1.54 2.71 9.97
N ARG A 100 0.32 2.22 10.19
CA ARG A 100 -0.25 2.01 11.52
C ARG A 100 -0.09 0.56 12.00
N PRO A 101 0.30 0.34 13.26
CA PRO A 101 0.25 1.30 14.35
C PRO A 101 1.50 2.17 14.36
N LEU A 102 1.34 3.47 14.63
CA LEU A 102 2.49 4.35 14.82
C LEU A 102 3.32 3.80 15.99
N ARG A 103 4.63 3.62 15.80
CA ARG A 103 5.52 3.13 16.86
C ARG A 103 5.45 4.10 18.04
N ARG A 104 4.75 3.68 19.08
CA ARG A 104 4.57 4.44 20.32
C ARG A 104 5.85 4.31 21.16
N SER A 105 6.47 5.44 21.48
CA SER A 105 7.71 5.51 22.27
C SER A 105 7.56 4.80 23.62
N TRP A 106 8.67 4.31 24.16
CA TRP A 106 8.76 3.77 25.52
C TRP A 106 8.13 4.70 26.58
N ILE A 107 8.19 6.02 26.37
CA ILE A 107 7.56 7.02 27.23
C ILE A 107 6.04 6.85 27.25
N THR A 108 5.42 6.68 26.08
CA THR A 108 3.96 6.47 25.98
C THR A 108 3.52 5.12 26.56
N ARG A 109 4.41 4.10 26.55
CA ARG A 109 4.19 2.85 27.28
C ARG A 109 4.20 3.07 28.79
N ARG A 110 5.17 3.85 29.30
CA ARG A 110 5.32 4.14 30.73
C ARG A 110 4.18 5.02 31.27
N LEU A 111 3.63 5.93 30.47
CA LEU A 111 2.52 6.80 30.84
C LEU A 111 1.12 6.15 30.72
N ASN A 112 1.05 4.83 30.50
CA ASN A 112 -0.20 4.08 30.30
C ASN A 112 -1.10 4.60 29.16
N LEU A 113 -0.54 5.39 28.24
CA LEU A 113 -1.20 5.90 27.04
C LEU A 113 -1.37 4.79 25.97
N ILE A 114 -1.01 3.55 26.29
CA ILE A 114 -1.27 2.35 25.46
C ILE A 114 -2.79 2.14 25.29
N ASN A 115 -3.60 2.52 26.29
CA ASN A 115 -5.06 2.44 26.21
C ASN A 115 -5.69 3.40 25.19
N LEU A 116 -4.90 4.29 24.57
CA LEU A 116 -5.33 5.10 23.42
C LEU A 116 -5.24 4.35 22.07
N ILE A 117 -4.90 3.06 22.04
CA ILE A 117 -5.12 2.27 20.82
C ILE A 117 -6.63 2.18 20.63
N THR A 118 -7.12 2.90 19.64
CA THR A 118 -8.56 2.97 19.39
C THR A 118 -9.12 1.58 19.11
N ARG A 119 -10.39 1.33 19.45
CA ARG A 119 -11.06 0.06 19.11
C ARG A 119 -10.93 -0.29 17.62
N ARG A 120 -10.82 0.73 16.75
CA ARG A 120 -10.59 0.57 15.30
C ARG A 120 -9.19 0.02 15.01
N GLU A 121 -8.15 0.57 15.62
CA GLU A 121 -6.77 0.10 15.48
C GLU A 121 -6.58 -1.31 16.05
N GLN A 122 -7.20 -1.63 17.19
CA GLN A 122 -7.19 -3.01 17.72
C GLN A 122 -7.85 -4.00 16.76
N ARG A 123 -9.01 -3.65 16.19
CA ARG A 123 -9.69 -4.48 15.18
C ARG A 123 -8.84 -4.66 13.93
N PHE A 124 -8.15 -3.61 13.50
CA PHE A 124 -7.24 -3.67 12.36
C PHE A 124 -6.08 -4.65 12.62
N LEU A 125 -5.37 -4.52 13.74
CA LEU A 125 -4.25 -5.41 14.07
C LEU A 125 -4.68 -6.87 14.28
N LYS A 126 -5.91 -7.10 14.73
CA LYS A 126 -6.48 -8.46 14.86
C LYS A 126 -6.93 -9.06 13.52
N ALA A 127 -7.03 -8.27 12.45
CA ALA A 127 -7.57 -8.74 11.18
C ALA A 127 -6.60 -9.63 10.40
N GLY A 128 -5.29 -9.47 10.59
CA GLY A 128 -4.28 -10.24 9.86
C GLY A 128 -2.85 -9.92 10.25
N ALA A 129 -1.91 -10.44 9.47
CA ALA A 129 -0.48 -10.24 9.68
C ALA A 129 -0.06 -8.85 9.15
N PHE A 130 0.02 -7.86 10.05
CA PHE A 130 0.32 -6.47 9.67
C PHE A 130 1.67 -6.32 8.95
N GLU A 131 2.65 -7.15 9.32
CA GLU A 131 3.99 -7.13 8.73
C GLU A 131 4.03 -7.40 7.22
N VAL A 132 2.92 -7.91 6.65
CA VAL A 132 2.77 -8.16 5.21
C VAL A 132 1.61 -7.38 4.59
N TRP A 133 1.06 -6.37 5.28
CA TRP A 133 0.05 -5.48 4.70
C TRP A 133 0.49 -5.00 3.30
N PRO A 134 -0.39 -5.05 2.27
CA PRO A 134 -1.86 -5.14 2.32
C PRO A 134 -2.38 -6.57 2.26
N PHE A 135 -1.50 -7.57 2.20
CA PHE A 135 -1.90 -8.97 2.30
C PHE A 135 -2.41 -9.27 3.70
N ILE A 136 -3.38 -10.17 3.81
CA ILE A 136 -3.97 -10.54 5.11
C ILE A 136 -3.08 -11.53 5.89
N SER A 137 -2.26 -12.30 5.19
CA SER A 137 -1.39 -13.33 5.78
C SER A 137 -0.09 -13.47 5.00
N ALA A 138 0.96 -13.95 5.67
CA ALA A 138 2.27 -14.19 5.05
C ALA A 138 2.18 -15.20 3.91
N GLN A 139 1.32 -16.23 4.03
CA GLN A 139 1.11 -17.22 2.97
C GLN A 139 0.58 -16.59 1.68
N SER A 140 -0.36 -15.65 1.79
CA SER A 140 -0.95 -14.97 0.64
C SER A 140 0.09 -14.06 -0.05
N PHE A 141 0.90 -13.34 0.73
CA PHE A 141 2.04 -12.61 0.19
C PHE A 141 3.06 -13.52 -0.52
N GLU A 142 3.46 -14.64 0.10
CA GLU A 142 4.42 -15.57 -0.50
C GLU A 142 3.89 -16.22 -1.79
N ASN A 143 2.61 -16.56 -1.84
CA ASN A 143 1.97 -17.06 -3.06
C ASN A 143 2.04 -16.04 -4.20
N ALA A 144 1.74 -14.77 -3.92
CA ALA A 144 1.82 -13.69 -4.89
C ALA A 144 3.28 -13.43 -5.34
N ARG A 145 4.22 -13.47 -4.40
CA ARG A 145 5.65 -13.28 -4.66
C ARG A 145 6.25 -14.36 -5.57
N ARG A 146 5.77 -15.61 -5.47
CA ARG A 146 6.21 -16.73 -6.31
C ARG A 146 5.62 -16.72 -7.73
N ARG A 147 4.54 -15.97 -7.96
CA ARG A 147 3.87 -15.85 -9.26
C ARG A 147 3.74 -14.37 -9.70
N PRO A 148 4.86 -13.65 -9.86
CA PRO A 148 4.83 -12.23 -10.20
C PRO A 148 4.26 -12.01 -11.62
N ARG A 149 3.06 -11.41 -11.71
CA ARG A 149 2.37 -11.13 -12.98
C ARG A 149 3.22 -10.35 -13.99
N LEU A 150 4.13 -9.49 -13.51
CA LEU A 150 5.01 -8.67 -14.37
C LEU A 150 6.27 -9.41 -14.86
N LEU A 151 6.64 -10.53 -14.25
CA LEU A 151 7.82 -11.32 -14.63
C LEU A 151 7.45 -12.70 -15.17
N SER A 152 6.15 -13.04 -15.21
CA SER A 152 5.64 -14.34 -15.67
C SER A 152 5.61 -14.50 -17.19
N GLY A 153 6.43 -13.74 -17.94
CA GLY A 153 6.66 -13.96 -19.37
C GLY A 153 5.38 -14.06 -20.20
N GLY A 154 4.61 -12.97 -20.32
CA GLY A 154 3.56 -12.91 -21.31
C GLY A 154 4.16 -12.83 -22.71
N ILE A 155 4.31 -13.96 -23.39
CA ILE A 155 4.53 -14.02 -24.84
C ILE A 155 3.35 -13.27 -25.47
N ARG A 156 3.55 -12.00 -25.81
CA ARG A 156 2.69 -11.31 -26.77
C ARG A 156 2.88 -12.06 -28.08
N LYS A 157 1.97 -12.98 -28.41
CA LYS A 157 1.80 -13.41 -29.79
C LYS A 157 1.49 -12.15 -30.60
N LEU A 158 2.50 -11.67 -31.34
CA LEU A 158 2.29 -10.71 -32.42
C LEU A 158 1.30 -11.37 -33.37
N ARG A 159 0.08 -10.82 -33.43
CA ARG A 159 -0.84 -11.13 -34.52
C ARG A 159 -0.25 -10.49 -35.77
N THR A 160 0.32 -11.31 -36.64
CA THR A 160 0.42 -11.08 -38.08
C THR A 160 -0.96 -10.88 -38.67
#